data_AF-A0A2D9M596-F1
#
_entry.id   AF-A0A2D9M596-F1
#
_cell.length_a   1.000
_cell.length_b   1.000
_cell.length_c   1.000
_cell.angle_alpha   90.00
_cell.angle_beta   90.00
_cell.angle_gamma   90.00
#
_symmetry.space_group_name_H-M   'P 1'
#
loop_
_entity.id
_entity.type
_entity.pdbx_description
1 polymer ?
#
loop_
_entity_poly.entity_id
_entity_poly.type
_entity_poly.pdbx_seq_one_letter_code
_entity_poly.pdbx_strand_id
1 'polypeptide(L)'
;MSNDGDEMPLWLHWPAAIISSIIGMIFISIIVTSSIAQLDTSEWDSTMGYIVDYDYGCIDNGEETRCGEDIIYTYIVEDVAYENDVINLGWTELEYRTYIEVGLQKFDVASWDSTNDLQHIVDWFNQNSPSDEEDELTVEYFLEACDSDGSDVDDELAQCVLSTAKRILGYDDTELQDGGRIVVYHHPYDPQKSVLIPGWDGIDFGDIPTLFFAIIIPSVFLITARKKGTISEALNQFKGLAQTVKGIQSDMDRSRPNNLQYRPTRNVGATSRERSYNSVINRLNLHSLQKDEQAIKEHMMQKFSITHTQAQSFIQSEHVRLTLQLDTSPIPPMPPLAGGMMQSPVLNEEKENNDQLDMMAVFANAMEENLGVDSTDSFEPKPLSSGMSYCEHPGCNVTVSNTDFRCFKCRRTFCYDHKGTSVVCPECS
;
A
#
# COMPACT_ATOMS: atom_id res chain seq x y z
N MET A 1 28.85 -47.00 -29.24
CA MET A 1 27.95 -45.84 -29.44
C MET A 1 28.78 -44.61 -29.17
N SER A 2 29.20 -43.94 -30.22
CA SER A 2 30.04 -42.75 -30.22
C SER A 2 29.18 -41.55 -29.83
N ASN A 3 29.43 -40.98 -28.64
CA ASN A 3 28.84 -39.71 -28.18
C ASN A 3 29.59 -38.53 -28.81
N ASP A 4 29.67 -38.52 -30.14
CA ASP A 4 30.17 -37.38 -30.91
C ASP A 4 28.95 -36.55 -31.32
N GLY A 5 28.47 -35.69 -30.43
CA GLY A 5 27.31 -34.87 -30.71
C GLY A 5 27.14 -33.76 -29.69
N ASP A 6 27.29 -32.54 -30.19
CA ASP A 6 26.84 -31.29 -29.57
C ASP A 6 27.87 -30.55 -28.69
N GLU A 7 29.13 -30.49 -29.14
CA GLU A 7 29.99 -29.36 -28.76
C GLU A 7 29.50 -28.11 -29.52
N MET A 8 28.96 -27.14 -28.77
CA MET A 8 28.64 -25.82 -29.33
C MET A 8 29.90 -25.20 -29.95
N PRO A 9 29.80 -24.67 -31.19
CA PRO A 9 30.96 -24.18 -31.89
C PRO A 9 31.57 -22.98 -31.15
N LEU A 10 32.91 -22.93 -31.12
CA LEU A 10 33.70 -21.98 -30.32
C LEU A 10 33.31 -20.49 -30.48
N TRP A 11 32.78 -20.13 -31.65
CA TRP A 11 32.32 -18.77 -31.94
C TRP A 11 31.02 -18.39 -31.23
N LEU A 12 30.22 -19.36 -30.78
CA LEU A 12 28.95 -19.14 -30.06
C LEU A 12 29.15 -18.83 -28.57
N HIS A 13 30.29 -19.24 -27.98
CA HIS A 13 30.56 -19.06 -26.55
C HIS A 13 30.76 -17.59 -26.15
N TRP A 14 31.42 -16.81 -27.01
CA TRP A 14 31.69 -15.40 -26.74
C TRP A 14 30.42 -14.54 -26.71
N PRO A 15 29.51 -14.61 -27.71
CA PRO A 15 28.24 -13.91 -27.66
C PRO A 15 27.39 -14.32 -26.44
N ALA A 16 27.29 -15.62 -26.14
CA ALA A 16 26.51 -16.10 -25.00
C ALA A 16 27.05 -15.56 -23.66
N ALA A 17 28.37 -15.54 -23.48
CA ALA A 17 29.01 -14.99 -22.29
C ALA A 17 28.82 -13.47 -22.17
N ILE A 18 28.94 -12.73 -23.28
CA ILE A 18 28.74 -11.28 -23.29
C ILE A 18 27.28 -10.95 -22.95
N ILE A 19 26.31 -11.64 -23.57
CA ILE A 19 24.88 -11.45 -23.31
C ILE A 19 24.55 -11.76 -21.85
N SER A 20 25.05 -12.89 -21.32
CA SER A 20 24.86 -13.27 -19.91
C SER A 20 25.45 -12.23 -18.96
N SER A 21 26.65 -11.70 -19.26
CA SER A 21 27.28 -10.65 -18.46
C SER A 21 26.51 -9.32 -18.50
N ILE A 22 25.95 -8.95 -19.64
CA ILE A 22 25.14 -7.72 -19.77
C ILE A 22 23.82 -7.88 -19.01
N ILE A 23 23.14 -9.02 -19.14
CA ILE A 23 21.90 -9.30 -18.40
C ILE A 23 22.18 -9.30 -16.89
N GLY A 24 23.27 -9.93 -16.45
CA GLY A 24 23.71 -9.90 -15.05
C GLY A 24 23.96 -8.47 -14.56
N MET A 25 24.69 -7.65 -15.32
CA MET A 25 24.91 -6.25 -14.96
C MET A 25 23.62 -5.43 -14.91
N ILE A 26 22.67 -5.66 -15.83
CA ILE A 26 21.37 -4.97 -15.80
C ILE A 26 20.60 -5.35 -14.54
N PHE A 27 20.54 -6.64 -14.19
CA PHE A 27 19.88 -7.10 -12.97
C PHE A 27 20.52 -6.50 -11.72
N ILE A 28 21.84 -6.54 -11.62
CA ILE A 28 22.59 -5.92 -10.52
C ILE A 28 22.29 -4.43 -10.48
N SER A 29 22.30 -3.73 -11.62
CA SER A 29 22.03 -2.30 -11.66
C SER A 29 20.63 -2.00 -11.17
N ILE A 30 19.61 -2.76 -11.59
CA ILE A 30 18.22 -2.58 -11.14
C ILE A 30 18.13 -2.77 -9.63
N ILE A 31 18.65 -3.89 -9.10
CA ILE A 31 18.59 -4.20 -7.67
C ILE A 31 19.40 -3.18 -6.84
N VAL A 32 20.61 -2.87 -7.28
CA VAL A 32 21.47 -1.90 -6.59
C VAL A 32 20.86 -0.50 -6.63
N THR A 33 20.22 -0.08 -7.73
CA THR A 33 19.56 1.23 -7.75
C THR A 33 18.34 1.32 -6.84
N SER A 34 17.57 0.24 -6.69
CA SER A 34 16.46 0.20 -5.72
C SER A 34 16.96 0.15 -4.29
N SER A 35 17.99 -0.66 -4.00
CA SER A 35 18.55 -0.77 -2.66
C SER A 35 19.32 0.48 -2.24
N ILE A 36 20.11 1.10 -3.13
CA ILE A 36 20.82 2.36 -2.80
C ILE A 36 19.83 3.48 -2.46
N ALA A 37 18.68 3.55 -3.13
CA ALA A 37 17.65 4.52 -2.80
C ALA A 37 17.06 4.33 -1.40
N GLN A 38 17.07 3.11 -0.86
CA GLN A 38 16.68 2.80 0.52
C GLN A 38 17.83 2.97 1.52
N LEU A 39 19.08 2.70 1.11
CA LEU A 39 20.26 2.87 1.96
C LEU A 39 20.56 4.34 2.29
N ASP A 40 20.16 5.26 1.43
CA ASP A 40 20.40 6.70 1.59
C ASP A 40 19.35 7.40 2.47
N THR A 41 18.52 6.63 3.19
CA THR A 41 17.50 7.22 4.06
C THR A 41 17.99 7.48 5.49
N SER A 42 19.28 7.35 5.77
CA SER A 42 19.83 7.61 7.11
C SER A 42 19.74 9.09 7.52
N GLU A 43 19.60 9.99 6.56
CA GLU A 43 19.39 11.44 6.78
C GLU A 43 17.94 11.87 6.55
N TRP A 44 16.99 10.93 6.45
CA TRP A 44 15.58 11.28 6.23
C TRP A 44 14.91 11.66 7.54
N ASP A 45 14.12 12.73 7.48
CA ASP A 45 13.33 13.20 8.62
C ASP A 45 12.08 12.33 8.75
N SER A 46 11.63 12.10 9.99
CA SER A 46 10.39 11.39 10.27
C SER A 46 9.24 12.38 10.53
N THR A 47 8.05 12.02 10.05
CA THR A 47 6.80 12.73 10.34
C THR A 47 5.68 11.73 10.57
N MET A 48 4.57 12.21 11.14
CA MET A 48 3.36 11.40 11.30
C MET A 48 2.49 11.50 10.05
N GLY A 49 2.15 10.35 9.49
CA GLY A 49 1.18 10.18 8.43
C GLY A 49 -0.07 9.43 8.88
N TYR A 50 -1.02 9.32 7.96
CA TYR A 50 -2.26 8.57 8.09
C TYR A 50 -2.42 7.63 6.89
N ILE A 51 -2.79 6.38 7.16
CA ILE A 51 -3.17 5.41 6.15
C ILE A 51 -4.47 5.89 5.52
N VAL A 52 -4.47 6.03 4.19
CA VAL A 52 -5.67 6.37 3.41
C VAL A 52 -6.40 5.10 2.99
N ASP A 53 -5.63 4.08 2.59
CA ASP A 53 -6.13 2.81 2.08
C ASP A 53 -5.11 1.73 2.45
N TYR A 54 -5.56 0.67 3.09
CA TYR A 54 -4.77 -0.50 3.39
C TYR A 54 -5.42 -1.75 2.78
N ASP A 55 -4.77 -2.33 1.77
CA ASP A 55 -5.20 -3.59 1.17
C ASP A 55 -4.19 -4.70 1.50
N TYR A 56 -4.69 -5.73 2.19
CA TYR A 56 -3.94 -6.96 2.47
C TYR A 56 -4.54 -8.10 1.66
N GLY A 57 -3.78 -8.57 0.66
CA GLY A 57 -4.22 -9.61 -0.24
C GLY A 57 -3.29 -10.83 -0.20
N CYS A 58 -3.83 -11.99 0.20
CA CYS A 58 -3.14 -13.27 0.02
C CYS A 58 -3.69 -14.01 -1.20
N ILE A 59 -2.78 -14.46 -2.08
CA ILE A 59 -3.07 -15.37 -3.18
C ILE A 59 -2.57 -16.75 -2.79
N ASP A 60 -3.49 -17.65 -2.47
CA ASP A 60 -3.21 -19.08 -2.27
C ASP A 60 -3.29 -19.81 -3.62
N ASN A 61 -2.16 -20.40 -4.04
CA ASN A 61 -2.08 -21.22 -5.25
C ASN A 61 -2.10 -22.73 -4.97
N GLY A 62 -2.38 -23.15 -3.72
CA GLY A 62 -2.45 -24.55 -3.27
C GLY A 62 -1.11 -25.17 -2.88
N GLU A 63 0.01 -24.56 -3.28
CA GLU A 63 1.37 -24.97 -2.86
C GLU A 63 2.06 -23.92 -2.00
N GLU A 64 1.69 -22.65 -2.18
CA GLU A 64 2.30 -21.49 -1.54
C GLU A 64 1.26 -20.38 -1.43
N THR A 65 1.18 -19.76 -0.25
CA THR A 65 0.38 -18.55 -0.02
C THR A 65 1.31 -17.36 -0.17
N ARG A 66 1.03 -16.49 -1.15
CA ARG A 66 1.76 -15.23 -1.31
C ARG A 66 0.89 -14.09 -0.85
N CYS A 67 1.30 -13.42 0.22
CA CYS A 67 0.63 -12.23 0.71
C CYS A 67 1.35 -10.99 0.19
N GLY A 68 0.57 -9.97 -0.17
CA GLY A 68 1.06 -8.64 -0.52
C GLY A 68 0.29 -7.61 0.28
N GLU A 69 0.99 -6.53 0.61
CA GLU A 69 0.46 -5.36 1.30
C GLU A 69 0.56 -4.16 0.35
N ASP A 70 -0.56 -3.47 0.16
CA ASP A 70 -0.62 -2.19 -0.54
C ASP A 70 -1.06 -1.13 0.47
N ILE A 71 -0.17 -0.19 0.79
CA ILE A 71 -0.42 0.86 1.76
C ILE A 71 -0.36 2.20 1.04
N ILE A 72 -1.50 2.88 0.96
CA ILE A 72 -1.59 4.27 0.53
C ILE A 72 -1.66 5.13 1.78
N TYR A 73 -0.79 6.13 1.87
CA TYR A 73 -0.75 6.99 3.04
C TYR A 73 -0.53 8.45 2.67
N THR A 74 -0.96 9.32 3.58
CA THR A 74 -0.76 10.76 3.49
C THR A 74 0.01 11.28 4.69
N TYR A 75 0.83 12.30 4.49
CA TYR A 75 1.64 12.90 5.55
C TYR A 75 1.82 14.39 5.30
N ILE A 76 2.11 15.14 6.36
CA ILE A 76 2.26 16.60 6.29
C ILE A 76 3.69 16.99 6.60
N VAL A 77 4.29 17.79 5.72
CA VAL A 77 5.62 18.40 5.90
C VAL A 77 5.47 19.89 5.61
N GLU A 78 5.83 20.74 6.56
CA GLU A 78 5.72 22.21 6.42
C GLU A 78 4.34 22.70 5.93
N ASP A 79 3.26 22.19 6.53
CA ASP A 79 1.86 22.49 6.18
C ASP A 79 1.41 22.05 4.77
N VAL A 80 2.23 21.28 4.05
CA VAL A 80 1.88 20.68 2.75
C VAL A 80 1.61 19.18 2.93
N ALA A 81 0.46 18.73 2.44
CA ALA A 81 0.09 17.32 2.45
C ALA A 81 0.65 16.61 1.21
N TYR A 82 1.27 15.46 1.43
CA TYR A 82 1.80 14.55 0.42
C TYR A 82 1.05 13.22 0.50
N GLU A 83 0.89 12.55 -0.64
CA GLU A 83 0.32 11.20 -0.75
C GLU A 83 1.36 10.32 -1.44
N ASN A 84 1.59 9.12 -0.90
CA ASN A 84 2.48 8.14 -1.51
C ASN A 84 1.90 6.72 -1.37
N ASP A 85 2.34 5.82 -2.24
CA ASP A 85 1.97 4.41 -2.27
C ASP A 85 3.20 3.53 -2.05
N VAL A 86 3.10 2.62 -1.08
CA VAL A 86 4.09 1.56 -0.90
C VAL A 86 3.40 0.25 -1.21
N ILE A 87 3.63 -0.22 -2.44
CA ILE A 87 3.32 -1.59 -2.82
C ILE A 87 4.51 -2.41 -2.35
N ASN A 88 4.32 -3.15 -1.26
CA ASN A 88 5.28 -4.19 -0.93
C ASN A 88 5.12 -5.30 -1.97
N LEU A 89 5.95 -5.25 -3.02
CA LEU A 89 6.13 -6.38 -3.91
C LEU A 89 6.65 -7.48 -2.97
N GLY A 90 5.83 -8.50 -2.66
CA GLY A 90 6.05 -9.53 -1.62
C GLY A 90 7.35 -10.35 -1.72
N TRP A 91 8.47 -9.64 -1.62
CA TRP A 91 9.87 -10.05 -1.65
C TRP A 91 10.61 -9.46 -0.44
N THR A 92 10.12 -8.38 0.17
CA THR A 92 10.41 -8.17 1.59
C THR A 92 9.42 -9.04 2.34
N GLU A 93 9.89 -9.80 3.33
CA GLU A 93 9.01 -10.55 4.22
C GLU A 93 7.96 -9.59 4.81
N LEU A 94 6.97 -10.10 5.56
CA LEU A 94 5.92 -9.32 6.22
C LEU A 94 6.48 -8.38 7.33
N GLU A 95 7.64 -7.77 7.09
CA GLU A 95 8.46 -7.01 8.01
C GLU A 95 7.75 -5.77 8.46
N TYR A 96 6.91 -5.09 7.66
CA TYR A 96 6.21 -3.91 8.21
C TYR A 96 5.24 -4.30 9.33
N ARG A 97 4.47 -5.37 9.11
CA ARG A 97 3.62 -5.96 10.16
C ARG A 97 4.45 -6.48 11.32
N THR A 98 5.59 -7.14 11.07
CA THR A 98 6.46 -7.71 12.12
C THR A 98 7.25 -6.64 12.90
N TYR A 99 7.56 -5.51 12.24
CA TYR A 99 8.23 -4.34 12.80
C TYR A 99 7.27 -3.58 13.71
N ILE A 100 5.98 -3.53 13.37
CA ILE A 100 4.90 -2.96 14.19
C ILE A 100 4.39 -3.95 15.24
N GLU A 101 4.32 -5.25 14.93
CA GLU A 101 3.97 -6.36 15.83
C GLU A 101 5.21 -6.87 16.55
N VAL A 102 5.83 -6.04 17.39
CA VAL A 102 6.60 -6.60 18.51
C VAL A 102 5.61 -7.33 19.42
N GLY A 103 5.51 -8.65 19.22
CA GLY A 103 4.73 -9.55 20.06
C GLY A 103 5.58 -10.19 21.15
N LEU A 104 4.90 -10.88 22.09
CA LEU A 104 5.59 -11.57 23.18
C LEU A 104 6.60 -12.62 22.70
N GLN A 105 6.46 -13.17 21.49
CA GLN A 105 7.42 -14.13 20.93
C GLN A 105 8.86 -13.59 20.79
N LYS A 106 9.06 -12.26 20.82
CA LYS A 106 10.39 -11.64 20.84
C LYS A 106 11.09 -11.81 22.20
N PHE A 107 10.31 -12.08 23.23
CA PHE A 107 10.74 -12.25 24.61
C PHE A 107 10.61 -13.73 24.99
N ASP A 108 11.54 -14.26 25.78
CA ASP A 108 11.47 -15.65 26.24
C ASP A 108 10.54 -15.78 27.45
N VAL A 109 9.28 -15.35 27.29
CA VAL A 109 8.30 -15.23 28.40
C VAL A 109 8.04 -16.58 29.09
N ALA A 110 8.19 -17.68 28.35
CA ALA A 110 8.03 -19.03 28.90
C ALA A 110 9.04 -19.38 30.02
N SER A 111 10.14 -18.64 30.13
CA SER A 111 11.13 -18.82 31.20
C SER A 111 11.07 -17.77 32.30
N TRP A 112 10.14 -16.81 32.21
CA TRP A 112 10.02 -15.70 33.16
C TRP A 112 9.37 -16.16 34.46
N ASP A 113 9.99 -15.77 35.57
CA ASP A 113 9.51 -16.11 36.91
C ASP A 113 9.68 -14.97 37.91
N SER A 114 10.13 -13.79 37.44
CA SER A 114 10.44 -12.66 38.29
C SER A 114 10.14 -11.32 37.63
N THR A 115 9.91 -10.30 38.46
CA THR A 115 9.73 -8.91 38.02
C THR A 115 10.91 -8.38 37.20
N ASN A 116 12.10 -8.92 37.42
CA ASN A 116 13.30 -8.53 36.68
C ASN A 116 13.23 -8.94 35.20
N ASP A 117 12.41 -9.93 34.85
CA ASP A 117 12.27 -10.39 33.46
C ASP A 117 11.49 -9.38 32.61
N LEU A 118 10.54 -8.65 33.22
CA LEU A 118 9.82 -7.54 32.59
C LEU A 118 10.76 -6.40 32.17
N GLN A 119 11.95 -6.30 32.76
CA GLN A 119 12.97 -5.33 32.38
C GLN A 119 13.35 -5.46 30.91
N HIS A 120 13.25 -6.66 30.32
CA HIS A 120 13.53 -6.84 28.88
C HIS A 120 12.55 -6.06 27.98
N ILE A 121 11.27 -5.99 28.35
CA ILE A 121 10.28 -5.17 27.60
C ILE A 121 10.53 -3.69 27.83
N VAL A 122 10.86 -3.30 29.07
CA VAL A 122 11.12 -1.90 29.44
C VAL A 122 12.39 -1.38 28.77
N ASP A 123 13.46 -2.17 28.73
CA ASP A 123 14.69 -1.84 28.01
C ASP A 123 14.44 -1.69 26.50
N TRP A 124 13.61 -2.58 25.93
CA TRP A 124 13.18 -2.44 24.54
C TRP A 124 12.39 -1.14 24.33
N PHE A 125 11.44 -0.82 25.21
CA PHE A 125 10.68 0.42 25.16
C PHE A 125 11.60 1.66 25.21
N ASN A 126 12.50 1.72 26.20
CA ASN A 126 13.39 2.87 26.39
C ASN A 126 14.37 3.05 25.22
N GLN A 127 14.83 1.96 24.60
CA GLN A 127 15.66 2.01 23.39
C GLN A 127 14.92 2.54 22.15
N ASN A 128 13.59 2.38 22.10
CA ASN A 128 12.76 2.76 20.95
C ASN A 128 11.94 4.04 21.20
N SER A 129 11.98 4.61 22.41
CA SER A 129 11.30 5.86 22.71
C SER A 129 12.03 7.02 22.04
N PRO A 130 11.36 7.84 21.21
CA PRO A 130 11.97 8.98 20.50
C PRO A 130 12.30 10.17 21.40
N SER A 131 12.01 10.07 22.71
CA SER A 131 12.22 11.14 23.68
C SER A 131 13.68 11.20 24.11
N ASP A 132 14.44 12.12 23.53
CA ASP A 132 15.87 12.29 23.79
C ASP A 132 16.23 12.68 25.25
N GLU A 133 15.30 13.11 26.11
CA GLU A 133 15.65 13.65 27.44
C GLU A 133 14.59 13.49 28.56
N GLU A 134 13.46 12.80 28.36
CA GLU A 134 12.46 12.61 29.43
C GLU A 134 12.51 11.20 30.01
N ASP A 135 12.85 11.14 31.31
CA ASP A 135 12.88 10.02 32.26
C ASP A 135 12.61 8.61 31.68
N GLU A 136 13.66 7.77 31.63
CA GLU A 136 13.53 6.33 31.36
C GLU A 136 12.40 5.75 32.22
N LEU A 137 11.40 5.14 31.57
CA LEU A 137 10.29 4.52 32.29
C LEU A 137 10.81 3.24 32.96
N THR A 138 10.40 3.01 34.20
CA THR A 138 10.82 1.84 34.98
C THR A 138 9.75 0.75 34.94
N VAL A 139 10.13 -0.47 35.34
CA VAL A 139 9.19 -1.59 35.46
C VAL A 139 8.02 -1.24 36.39
N GLU A 140 8.26 -0.49 37.48
CA GLU A 140 7.19 -0.07 38.40
C GLU A 140 6.12 0.78 37.72
N TYR A 141 6.50 1.66 36.78
CA TYR A 141 5.52 2.46 36.02
C TYR A 141 4.60 1.56 35.19
N PHE A 142 5.16 0.55 34.52
CA PHE A 142 4.37 -0.38 33.72
C PHE A 142 3.52 -1.32 34.57
N LEU A 143 4.02 -1.76 35.72
CA LEU A 143 3.25 -2.55 36.69
C LEU A 143 2.05 -1.76 37.24
N GLU A 144 2.25 -0.49 37.61
CA GLU A 144 1.17 0.39 38.05
C GLU A 144 0.13 0.59 36.94
N ALA A 145 0.57 0.79 35.70
CA ALA A 145 -0.32 0.91 34.54
C ALA A 145 -1.13 -0.36 34.27
N CYS A 146 -0.63 -1.53 34.69
CA CYS A 146 -1.25 -2.84 34.56
C CYS A 146 -2.02 -3.29 35.81
N ASP A 147 -2.15 -2.44 36.84
CA ASP A 147 -2.77 -2.77 38.13
C ASP A 147 -2.19 -4.05 38.78
N SER A 148 -0.87 -4.21 38.66
CA SER A 148 -0.13 -5.37 39.17
C SER A 148 0.96 -4.94 40.16
N ASP A 149 1.24 -5.79 41.15
CA ASP A 149 2.33 -5.62 42.10
C ASP A 149 3.61 -6.36 41.69
N GLY A 150 3.58 -7.05 40.54
CA GLY A 150 4.71 -7.80 40.00
C GLY A 150 5.04 -9.09 40.77
N SER A 151 4.16 -9.56 41.66
CA SER A 151 4.38 -10.77 42.46
C SER A 151 4.21 -12.08 41.68
N ASP A 152 3.45 -12.05 40.58
CA ASP A 152 3.26 -13.15 39.64
C ASP A 152 3.48 -12.64 38.22
N VAL A 153 4.59 -13.04 37.60
CA VAL A 153 4.93 -12.65 36.23
C VAL A 153 4.56 -13.80 35.31
N ASP A 154 3.44 -13.64 34.62
CA ASP A 154 2.91 -14.59 33.65
C ASP A 154 2.75 -13.95 32.26
N ASP A 155 2.30 -14.74 31.28
CA ASP A 155 2.06 -14.28 29.91
C ASP A 155 1.05 -13.12 29.88
N GLU A 156 0.08 -13.08 30.80
CA GLU A 156 -0.95 -12.04 30.85
C GLU A 156 -0.36 -10.69 31.31
N LEU A 157 0.44 -10.70 32.38
CA LEU A 157 1.13 -9.51 32.84
C LEU A 157 2.17 -9.02 31.82
N ALA A 158 2.95 -9.93 31.23
CA ALA A 158 3.90 -9.58 30.18
C ALA A 158 3.19 -8.94 28.97
N GLN A 159 2.03 -9.48 28.56
CA GLN A 159 1.23 -8.91 27.47
C GLN A 159 0.70 -7.52 27.85
N CYS A 160 0.26 -7.31 29.09
CA CYS A 160 -0.19 -6.00 29.55
C CYS A 160 0.95 -4.95 29.53
N VAL A 161 2.14 -5.33 30.02
CA VAL A 161 3.31 -4.45 30.01
C VAL A 161 3.71 -4.10 28.58
N LEU A 162 3.76 -5.10 27.68
CA LEU A 162 4.09 -4.89 26.27
C LEU A 162 3.05 -4.01 25.54
N SER A 163 1.75 -4.28 25.73
CA SER A 163 0.68 -3.45 25.13
C SER A 163 0.69 -2.02 25.68
N THR A 164 1.01 -1.83 26.95
CA THR A 164 1.19 -0.49 27.53
C THR A 164 2.39 0.22 26.91
N ALA A 165 3.53 -0.46 26.77
CA ALA A 165 4.70 0.07 26.10
C ALA A 165 4.40 0.46 24.65
N LYS A 166 3.75 -0.43 23.90
CA LYS A 166 3.29 -0.18 22.53
C LYS A 166 2.41 1.07 22.45
N ARG A 167 1.40 1.17 23.32
CA ARG A 167 0.49 2.32 23.40
C ARG A 167 1.22 3.64 23.65
N ILE A 168 2.24 3.65 24.51
CA ILE A 168 3.03 4.87 24.80
C ILE A 168 3.90 5.27 23.60
N LEU A 169 4.48 4.29 22.89
CA LEU A 169 5.21 4.54 21.64
C LEU A 169 4.29 4.91 20.47
N GLY A 170 2.97 4.89 20.65
CA GLY A 170 2.00 5.16 19.58
C GLY A 170 1.76 3.97 18.65
N TYR A 171 2.23 2.77 19.01
CA TYR A 171 1.77 1.52 18.40
C TYR A 171 0.38 1.23 18.96
N ASP A 172 -0.65 1.70 18.27
CA ASP A 172 -2.02 1.28 18.56
C ASP A 172 -2.19 -0.17 18.05
N ASP A 173 -2.73 -1.06 18.89
CA ASP A 173 -3.01 -2.46 18.52
C ASP A 173 -4.13 -2.57 17.47
N THR A 174 -4.65 -1.44 16.99
CA THR A 174 -5.46 -1.40 15.78
C THR A 174 -4.61 -1.93 14.62
N GLU A 175 -4.99 -3.09 14.10
CA GLU A 175 -4.53 -3.57 12.79
C GLU A 175 -4.38 -2.39 11.83
N LEU A 176 -3.35 -2.40 10.99
CA LEU A 176 -3.23 -1.43 9.90
C LEU A 176 -4.59 -1.35 9.18
N GLN A 177 -5.26 -0.23 9.36
CA GLN A 177 -6.62 0.04 8.91
C GLN A 177 -6.66 1.46 8.38
N ASP A 178 -7.60 1.71 7.48
CA ASP A 178 -7.85 3.04 6.95
C ASP A 178 -8.04 4.06 8.07
N GLY A 179 -7.28 5.15 8.01
CA GLY A 179 -7.24 6.20 9.03
C GLY A 179 -6.21 5.97 10.15
N GLY A 180 -5.55 4.81 10.21
CA GLY A 180 -4.49 4.52 11.17
C GLY A 180 -3.31 5.48 11.03
N ARG A 181 -2.65 5.81 12.13
CA ARG A 181 -1.45 6.65 12.13
C ARG A 181 -0.20 5.82 11.86
N ILE A 182 0.72 6.35 11.06
CA ILE A 182 1.98 5.69 10.73
C ILE A 182 3.14 6.68 10.75
N VAL A 183 4.33 6.21 11.09
CA VAL A 183 5.55 7.00 10.94
C VAL A 183 5.99 6.92 9.48
N VAL A 184 6.23 8.08 8.88
CA VAL A 184 6.67 8.22 7.50
C VAL A 184 8.02 8.91 7.52
N TYR A 185 9.02 8.30 6.88
CA TYR A 185 10.31 8.92 6.65
C TYR A 185 10.29 9.58 5.28
N HIS A 186 10.65 10.85 5.20
CA HIS A 186 10.66 11.61 3.94
C HIS A 186 12.01 12.25 3.68
N HIS A 187 12.33 12.42 2.41
CA HIS A 187 13.58 13.07 2.01
C HIS A 187 13.51 14.58 2.34
N PRO A 188 14.53 15.17 3.01
CA PRO A 188 14.47 16.55 3.50
C PRO A 188 14.38 17.59 2.38
N TYR A 189 14.98 17.30 1.22
CA TYR A 189 14.96 18.20 0.06
C TYR A 189 13.92 17.83 -1.01
N ASP A 190 13.22 16.71 -0.85
CA ASP A 190 12.25 16.20 -1.84
C ASP A 190 11.14 15.43 -1.11
N PRO A 191 10.24 16.13 -0.38
CA PRO A 191 9.24 15.48 0.47
C PRO A 191 8.20 14.66 -0.31
N GLN A 192 8.27 14.58 -1.64
CA GLN A 192 7.46 13.63 -2.42
C GLN A 192 8.01 12.20 -2.32
N LYS A 193 9.27 12.03 -1.91
CA LYS A 193 9.88 10.73 -1.67
C LYS A 193 9.76 10.39 -0.21
N SER A 194 9.02 9.33 0.07
CA SER A 194 8.88 8.77 1.40
C SER A 194 8.96 7.25 1.41
N VAL A 195 9.34 6.72 2.57
CA VAL A 195 9.35 5.29 2.89
C VAL A 195 8.77 5.10 4.29
N LEU A 196 8.25 3.90 4.55
CA LEU A 196 7.70 3.56 5.86
C LEU A 196 8.77 2.94 6.79
N ILE A 197 9.88 2.47 6.22
CA ILE A 197 11.01 1.88 6.96
C ILE A 197 12.30 2.54 6.44
N PRO A 198 13.12 3.16 7.30
CA PRO A 198 14.36 3.77 6.89
C PRO A 198 15.53 2.77 6.92
N GLY A 199 16.51 2.98 6.04
CA GLY A 199 17.85 2.44 6.13
C GLY A 199 17.95 1.00 5.66
N TRP A 200 18.72 0.21 6.40
CA TRP A 200 18.94 -1.21 6.10
C TRP A 200 17.76 -2.08 6.51
N ASP A 201 16.87 -1.58 7.37
CA ASP A 201 15.73 -2.34 7.90
C ASP A 201 14.66 -2.62 6.83
N GLY A 202 14.70 -1.92 5.69
CA GLY A 202 13.83 -2.19 4.54
C GLY A 202 14.44 -3.13 3.49
N ILE A 203 15.65 -3.65 3.72
CA ILE A 203 16.37 -4.52 2.77
C ILE A 203 16.35 -5.96 3.30
N ASP A 204 15.68 -6.85 2.57
CA ASP A 204 15.77 -8.28 2.84
C ASP A 204 17.18 -8.79 2.48
N PHE A 205 17.99 -9.06 3.52
CA PHE A 205 19.34 -9.60 3.38
C PHE A 205 19.34 -11.05 2.85
N GLY A 206 18.20 -11.75 2.88
CA GLY A 206 18.00 -13.07 2.28
C GLY A 206 18.23 -13.10 0.76
N ASP A 207 18.13 -11.96 0.10
CA ASP A 207 18.37 -11.81 -1.34
C ASP A 207 19.84 -11.50 -1.71
N ILE A 208 20.67 -11.10 -0.75
CA ILE A 208 22.11 -10.87 -0.95
C ILE A 208 22.83 -12.13 -1.45
N PRO A 209 22.56 -13.35 -0.91
CA PRO A 209 23.05 -14.60 -1.48
C PRO A 209 22.67 -14.76 -2.96
N THR A 210 21.42 -14.47 -3.35
CA THR A 210 20.94 -14.57 -4.74
C THR A 210 21.74 -13.64 -5.67
N LEU A 211 22.03 -12.42 -5.20
CA LEU A 211 22.84 -11.43 -5.90
C LEU A 211 24.31 -11.89 -6.01
N PHE A 212 24.86 -12.43 -4.93
CA PHE A 212 26.19 -13.04 -4.90
C PHE A 212 26.30 -14.20 -5.91
N PHE A 213 25.30 -15.08 -5.97
CA PHE A 213 25.27 -16.20 -6.91
C PHE A 213 25.11 -15.73 -8.35
N ALA A 214 24.29 -14.71 -8.61
CA ALA A 214 24.13 -14.12 -9.94
C ALA A 214 25.44 -13.53 -10.50
N ILE A 215 26.35 -13.06 -9.64
CA ILE A 215 27.65 -12.51 -10.04
C ILE A 215 28.74 -13.60 -10.08
N ILE A 216 28.83 -14.43 -9.04
CA ILE A 216 29.91 -15.40 -8.88
C ILE A 216 29.75 -16.55 -9.87
N ILE A 217 28.54 -17.04 -10.12
CA ILE A 217 28.32 -18.19 -11.00
C ILE A 217 28.81 -17.91 -12.43
N PRO A 218 28.42 -16.80 -13.10
CA PRO A 218 28.93 -16.46 -14.43
C PRO A 218 30.44 -16.22 -14.43
N SER A 219 30.97 -15.60 -13.37
CA SER A 219 32.40 -15.29 -13.24
C SER A 219 33.24 -16.56 -13.14
N VAL A 220 32.82 -17.53 -12.32
CA VAL A 220 33.47 -18.85 -12.20
C VAL A 220 33.35 -19.60 -13.53
N PHE A 221 32.20 -19.56 -14.19
CA PHE A 221 32.00 -20.21 -15.49
C PHE A 221 32.95 -19.64 -16.56
N LEU A 222 33.10 -18.31 -16.61
CA LEU A 222 34.03 -17.61 -17.48
C LEU A 222 35.49 -17.97 -17.21
N ILE A 223 35.90 -18.02 -15.94
CA ILE A 223 37.28 -18.34 -15.54
C ILE A 223 37.61 -19.80 -15.87
N THR A 224 36.71 -20.73 -15.60
CA THR A 224 36.93 -22.16 -15.82
C THR A 224 36.91 -22.51 -17.32
N ALA A 225 36.02 -21.89 -18.10
CA ALA A 225 36.01 -22.01 -19.56
C ALA A 225 37.34 -21.55 -20.19
N ARG A 226 37.98 -20.52 -19.61
CA ARG A 226 39.27 -20.00 -20.09
C ARG A 226 40.46 -20.90 -19.76
N LYS A 227 40.42 -21.63 -18.64
CA LYS A 227 41.59 -22.39 -18.13
C LYS A 227 41.72 -23.81 -18.67
N LYS A 228 40.64 -24.48 -19.09
CA LYS A 228 40.69 -25.93 -19.39
C LYS A 228 40.00 -26.40 -20.68
N GLY A 229 39.38 -25.53 -21.46
CA GLY A 229 38.94 -25.86 -22.83
C GLY A 229 37.75 -26.83 -22.96
N THR A 230 37.28 -27.47 -21.90
CA THR A 230 36.10 -28.35 -21.94
C THR A 230 35.04 -27.92 -20.93
N ILE A 231 33.87 -27.56 -21.46
CA ILE A 231 32.69 -27.12 -20.70
C ILE A 231 32.18 -28.22 -19.74
N SER A 232 32.46 -29.49 -20.05
CA SER A 232 32.10 -30.63 -19.21
C SER A 232 32.77 -30.60 -17.83
N GLU A 233 33.98 -30.05 -17.72
CA GLU A 233 34.70 -29.97 -16.44
C GLU A 233 34.19 -28.83 -15.56
N ALA A 234 33.79 -27.71 -16.18
CA ALA A 234 33.10 -26.60 -15.52
C ALA A 234 31.70 -27.04 -15.02
N LEU A 235 30.96 -27.80 -15.84
CA LEU A 235 29.66 -28.38 -15.45
C LEU A 235 29.79 -29.35 -14.27
N ASN A 236 30.86 -30.14 -14.21
CA ASN A 236 31.10 -31.07 -13.10
C ASN A 236 31.49 -30.35 -11.80
N GLN A 237 32.29 -29.27 -11.87
CA GLN A 237 32.54 -28.41 -10.72
C GLN A 237 31.28 -27.68 -10.27
N PHE A 238 30.48 -27.19 -11.21
CA PHE A 238 29.20 -26.56 -10.92
C PHE A 238 28.22 -27.56 -10.30
N LYS A 239 28.20 -28.82 -10.74
CA LYS A 239 27.41 -29.88 -10.10
C LYS A 239 27.84 -30.13 -8.64
N GLY A 240 29.13 -30.08 -8.35
CA GLY A 240 29.63 -30.18 -6.98
C GLY A 240 29.16 -29.02 -6.10
N LEU A 241 29.27 -27.79 -6.62
CA LEU A 241 28.76 -26.57 -5.96
C LEU A 241 27.24 -26.61 -5.80
N ALA A 242 26.50 -27.03 -6.84
CA ALA A 242 25.05 -27.18 -6.82
C ALA A 242 24.58 -28.31 -5.88
N GLN A 243 25.41 -29.32 -5.60
CA GLN A 243 25.13 -30.34 -4.59
C GLN A 243 25.38 -29.82 -3.17
N THR A 244 26.45 -29.05 -2.94
CA THR A 244 26.67 -28.34 -1.67
C THR A 244 25.55 -27.35 -1.39
N VAL A 245 25.12 -26.61 -2.42
CA VAL A 245 23.99 -25.69 -2.38
C VAL A 245 22.69 -26.45 -2.18
N LYS A 246 22.44 -27.58 -2.87
CA LYS A 246 21.26 -28.43 -2.59
C LYS A 246 21.19 -28.95 -1.15
N GLY A 247 22.30 -29.05 -0.43
CA GLY A 247 22.29 -29.36 1.00
C GLY A 247 21.89 -28.17 1.88
N ILE A 248 22.19 -26.94 1.46
CA ILE A 248 21.80 -25.68 2.12
C ILE A 248 20.37 -25.27 1.71
N GLN A 249 19.97 -25.65 0.50
CA GLN A 249 18.75 -25.28 -0.18
C GLN A 249 17.67 -26.37 -0.04
N SER A 250 17.99 -27.62 0.32
CA SER A 250 16.98 -28.58 0.80
C SER A 250 16.35 -28.18 2.13
N ASP A 251 17.00 -27.27 2.87
CA ASP A 251 16.42 -26.60 4.04
C ASP A 251 15.58 -25.36 3.66
N MET A 252 15.61 -24.87 2.41
CA MET A 252 14.93 -23.63 2.00
C MET A 252 13.98 -23.73 0.78
N ASP A 253 14.07 -24.75 -0.08
CA ASP A 253 13.55 -24.67 -1.46
C ASP A 253 12.46 -25.70 -1.77
N ARG A 254 11.35 -25.55 -1.05
CA ARG A 254 10.06 -26.11 -1.45
C ARG A 254 9.19 -25.02 -2.07
N SER A 255 9.69 -24.21 -3.02
CA SER A 255 8.86 -23.46 -3.98
C SER A 255 9.69 -22.67 -5.00
N ARG A 256 9.59 -23.05 -6.28
CA ARG A 256 9.83 -22.13 -7.41
C ARG A 256 9.18 -22.64 -8.70
N PRO A 257 8.39 -21.80 -9.40
CA PRO A 257 8.48 -21.79 -10.86
C PRO A 257 8.41 -20.40 -11.52
N ASN A 258 8.47 -20.43 -12.86
CA ASN A 258 8.85 -19.41 -13.84
C ASN A 258 7.95 -18.17 -13.97
N ASN A 259 8.57 -17.01 -14.26
CA ASN A 259 7.96 -15.70 -14.44
C ASN A 259 7.58 -15.39 -15.91
N LEU A 260 6.36 -14.87 -16.10
CA LEU A 260 5.94 -14.04 -17.25
C LEU A 260 5.86 -12.58 -16.77
N GLN A 261 6.68 -11.70 -17.36
CA GLN A 261 6.73 -10.27 -17.01
C GLN A 261 5.56 -9.48 -17.62
N TYR A 262 4.83 -8.72 -16.80
CA TYR A 262 3.90 -7.68 -17.21
C TYR A 262 4.38 -6.32 -16.64
N ARG A 263 4.24 -5.25 -17.42
CA ARG A 263 4.75 -3.90 -17.11
C ARG A 263 3.59 -2.90 -17.26
N PRO A 264 3.09 -2.27 -16.19
CA PRO A 264 2.00 -1.30 -16.31
C PRO A 264 2.52 0.06 -16.77
N THR A 265 1.70 0.75 -17.57
CA THR A 265 1.94 2.11 -18.06
C THR A 265 1.30 3.10 -17.07
N ARG A 266 2.10 3.99 -16.45
CA ARG A 266 1.64 4.99 -15.48
C ARG A 266 0.99 6.19 -16.18
N ASN A 267 -0.23 6.55 -15.78
CA ASN A 267 -0.83 7.86 -15.99
C ASN A 267 -0.94 8.56 -14.63
N VAL A 268 -0.26 9.71 -14.49
CA VAL A 268 -0.27 10.54 -13.28
C VAL A 268 -1.54 11.39 -13.29
N GLY A 269 -2.36 11.28 -12.23
CA GLY A 269 -3.55 12.14 -12.03
C GLY A 269 -4.90 11.42 -11.84
N ALA A 270 -4.93 10.08 -11.77
CA ALA A 270 -6.17 9.33 -11.60
C ALA A 270 -6.63 9.28 -10.13
N THR A 271 -7.92 9.50 -9.87
CA THR A 271 -8.51 9.37 -8.52
C THR A 271 -8.37 7.92 -8.01
N SER A 272 -8.35 7.68 -6.68
CA SER A 272 -8.20 6.32 -6.09
C SER A 272 -9.14 5.30 -6.76
N ARG A 273 -10.41 5.70 -6.98
CA ARG A 273 -11.43 4.90 -7.67
C ARG A 273 -11.04 4.54 -9.12
N GLU A 274 -10.42 5.44 -9.86
CA GLU A 274 -9.94 5.19 -11.24
C GLU A 274 -8.72 4.26 -11.27
N ARG A 275 -7.85 4.32 -10.25
CA ARG A 275 -6.74 3.38 -10.07
C ARG A 275 -7.23 1.96 -9.84
N SER A 276 -8.22 1.76 -8.96
CA SER A 276 -8.84 0.44 -8.74
C SER A 276 -9.47 -0.11 -10.02
N TYR A 277 -10.19 0.73 -10.78
CA TYR A 277 -10.73 0.33 -12.08
C TYR A 277 -9.63 -0.07 -13.07
N ASN A 278 -8.55 0.70 -13.17
CA ASN A 278 -7.41 0.38 -14.04
C ASN A 278 -6.70 -0.91 -13.63
N SER A 279 -6.59 -1.19 -12.33
CA SER A 279 -6.02 -2.44 -11.82
C SER A 279 -6.83 -3.64 -12.29
N VAL A 280 -8.16 -3.60 -12.14
CA VAL A 280 -9.06 -4.68 -12.60
C VAL A 280 -9.00 -4.85 -14.12
N ILE A 281 -9.03 -3.73 -14.87
CA ILE A 281 -8.92 -3.73 -16.35
C ILE A 281 -7.64 -4.42 -16.80
N ASN A 282 -6.50 -4.09 -16.19
CA ASN A 282 -5.20 -4.63 -16.54
C ASN A 282 -5.05 -6.09 -16.11
N ARG A 283 -5.48 -6.43 -14.88
CA ARG A 283 -5.36 -7.78 -14.32
C ARG A 283 -6.15 -8.82 -15.10
N LEU A 284 -7.32 -8.43 -15.61
CA LEU A 284 -8.13 -9.28 -16.49
C LEU A 284 -7.80 -9.13 -17.97
N ASN A 285 -6.82 -8.29 -18.32
CA ASN A 285 -6.47 -7.99 -19.70
C ASN A 285 -7.71 -7.63 -20.55
N LEU A 286 -8.63 -6.81 -20.00
CA LEU A 286 -9.92 -6.52 -20.64
C LEU A 286 -9.75 -5.76 -21.96
N HIS A 287 -8.61 -5.08 -22.15
CA HIS A 287 -8.24 -4.47 -23.44
C HIS A 287 -8.20 -5.47 -24.60
N SER A 288 -7.94 -6.75 -24.33
CA SER A 288 -7.90 -7.82 -25.34
C SER A 288 -9.29 -8.28 -25.80
N LEU A 289 -10.34 -8.04 -25.01
CA LEU A 289 -11.70 -8.52 -25.25
C LEU A 289 -12.52 -7.61 -26.18
N GLN A 290 -11.84 -6.68 -26.88
CA GLN A 290 -12.34 -5.83 -27.97
C GLN A 290 -13.82 -5.40 -27.85
N LYS A 291 -14.10 -4.27 -27.20
CA LYS A 291 -15.40 -3.55 -27.18
C LYS A 291 -16.69 -4.36 -26.93
N ASP A 292 -16.60 -5.65 -26.65
CA ASP A 292 -17.72 -6.54 -26.43
C ASP A 292 -18.03 -6.56 -24.94
N GLU A 293 -19.03 -5.77 -24.55
CA GLU A 293 -19.51 -5.66 -23.19
C GLU A 293 -19.93 -7.02 -22.61
N GLN A 294 -20.49 -7.92 -23.43
CA GLN A 294 -20.94 -9.22 -22.97
C GLN A 294 -19.77 -10.16 -22.71
N ALA A 295 -18.76 -10.17 -23.59
CA ALA A 295 -17.54 -10.94 -23.39
C ALA A 295 -16.76 -10.48 -22.15
N ILE A 296 -16.73 -9.16 -21.88
CA ILE A 296 -16.13 -8.59 -20.67
C ILE A 296 -16.88 -9.08 -19.42
N LYS A 297 -18.23 -9.03 -19.40
CA LYS A 297 -19.05 -9.53 -18.27
C LYS A 297 -18.75 -10.99 -17.96
N GLU A 298 -18.80 -11.84 -18.98
CA GLU A 298 -18.58 -13.27 -18.82
C GLU A 298 -17.16 -13.58 -18.33
N HIS A 299 -16.16 -12.86 -18.83
CA HIS A 299 -14.77 -13.02 -18.38
C HIS A 299 -14.57 -12.60 -16.93
N MET A 300 -15.19 -11.49 -16.51
CA MET A 300 -15.15 -11.03 -15.12
C MET A 300 -15.85 -12.01 -14.17
N MET A 301 -17.04 -12.50 -14.54
CA MET A 301 -17.79 -13.48 -13.75
C MET A 301 -17.03 -14.80 -13.61
N GLN A 302 -16.36 -15.24 -14.68
CA GLN A 302 -15.56 -16.48 -14.66
C GLN A 302 -14.32 -16.36 -13.77
N LYS A 303 -13.68 -15.19 -13.71
CA LYS A 303 -12.41 -14.99 -13.01
C LYS A 303 -12.54 -14.57 -11.55
N PHE A 304 -13.60 -13.82 -11.20
CA PHE A 304 -13.76 -13.25 -9.86
C PHE A 304 -14.99 -13.75 -9.10
N SER A 305 -15.76 -14.70 -9.65
CA SER A 305 -16.99 -15.21 -9.02
C SER A 305 -17.99 -14.11 -8.63
N ILE A 306 -17.98 -12.98 -9.35
CA ILE A 306 -18.88 -11.84 -9.10
C ILE A 306 -20.24 -12.05 -9.76
N THR A 307 -21.27 -11.44 -9.18
CA THR A 307 -22.64 -11.50 -9.73
C THR A 307 -22.77 -10.70 -11.03
N HIS A 308 -23.77 -11.03 -11.84
CA HIS A 308 -24.07 -10.30 -13.08
C HIS A 308 -24.29 -8.79 -12.82
N THR A 309 -24.95 -8.44 -11.72
CA THR A 309 -25.24 -7.05 -11.34
C THR A 309 -23.96 -6.28 -11.00
N GLN A 310 -22.99 -6.91 -10.32
CA GLN A 310 -21.70 -6.30 -10.00
C GLN A 310 -20.85 -6.10 -11.25
N ALA A 311 -20.79 -7.10 -12.13
CA ALA A 311 -20.09 -6.98 -13.42
C ALA A 311 -20.68 -5.86 -14.28
N GLN A 312 -22.02 -5.72 -14.28
CA GLN A 312 -22.71 -4.66 -14.99
C GLN A 312 -22.42 -3.28 -14.40
N SER A 313 -22.43 -3.13 -13.07
CA SER A 313 -22.08 -1.87 -12.39
C SER A 313 -20.65 -1.43 -12.70
N PHE A 314 -19.70 -2.37 -12.76
CA PHE A 314 -18.32 -2.09 -13.16
C PHE A 314 -18.24 -1.54 -14.59
N ILE A 315 -18.91 -2.18 -15.55
CA ILE A 315 -18.85 -1.77 -16.97
C ILE A 315 -19.63 -0.48 -17.25
N GLN A 316 -20.63 -0.17 -16.43
CA GLN A 316 -21.38 1.09 -16.53
C GLN A 316 -20.61 2.29 -15.96
N SER A 317 -19.49 2.08 -15.26
CA SER A 317 -18.62 3.18 -14.81
C SER A 317 -18.10 3.99 -15.99
N GLU A 318 -18.30 5.31 -15.97
CA GLU A 318 -17.84 6.25 -17.02
C GLU A 318 -16.35 6.05 -17.34
N HIS A 319 -15.52 5.92 -16.31
CA HIS A 319 -14.08 5.68 -16.46
C HIS A 319 -13.77 4.37 -17.18
N VAL A 320 -14.49 3.28 -16.85
CA VAL A 320 -14.28 1.97 -17.48
C VAL A 320 -14.72 2.00 -18.94
N ARG A 321 -15.85 2.65 -19.24
CA ARG A 321 -16.33 2.80 -20.62
C ARG A 321 -15.37 3.60 -21.49
N LEU A 322 -14.83 4.71 -20.97
CA LEU A 322 -13.82 5.53 -21.65
C LEU A 322 -12.52 4.74 -21.86
N THR A 323 -12.03 4.07 -20.82
CA THR A 323 -10.76 3.32 -20.85
C THR A 323 -10.81 2.12 -21.80
N LEU A 324 -11.95 1.44 -21.87
CA LEU A 324 -12.18 0.31 -22.78
C LEU A 324 -12.75 0.73 -24.14
N GLN A 325 -12.97 2.03 -24.36
CA GLN A 325 -13.52 2.62 -25.58
C GLN A 325 -14.87 2.01 -25.99
N LEU A 326 -15.74 1.72 -25.02
CA LEU A 326 -17.06 1.12 -25.27
C LEU A 326 -18.04 2.10 -25.95
N ASP A 327 -17.77 3.41 -25.88
CA ASP A 327 -18.61 4.49 -26.40
C ASP A 327 -18.15 5.07 -27.75
N THR A 328 -17.86 4.22 -28.75
CA THR A 328 -17.66 4.74 -30.12
C THR A 328 -18.94 4.72 -30.95
N SER A 329 -19.66 5.83 -30.94
CA SER A 329 -20.56 6.22 -32.04
C SER A 329 -19.71 6.79 -33.20
N PRO A 330 -20.02 6.52 -34.49
CA PRO A 330 -19.15 6.91 -35.60
C PRO A 330 -19.14 8.42 -35.81
N ILE A 331 -17.96 9.03 -35.73
CA ILE A 331 -17.74 10.46 -36.02
C ILE A 331 -18.04 10.71 -37.52
N PRO A 332 -18.96 11.61 -37.90
CA PRO A 332 -19.16 11.98 -39.30
C PRO A 332 -17.99 12.84 -39.82
N PRO A 333 -17.69 12.80 -41.13
CA PRO A 333 -16.53 13.49 -41.70
C PRO A 333 -16.67 15.02 -41.60
N MET A 334 -15.59 15.68 -41.16
CA MET A 334 -15.51 17.16 -41.04
C MET A 334 -15.75 17.88 -42.38
N PRO A 335 -16.53 18.98 -42.41
CA PRO A 335 -16.51 19.95 -43.50
C PRO A 335 -15.42 21.03 -43.29
N PRO A 336 -14.99 21.75 -44.36
CA PRO A 336 -13.80 22.59 -44.34
C PRO A 336 -14.01 23.95 -43.66
N LEU A 337 -12.92 24.49 -43.11
CA LEU A 337 -12.84 25.79 -42.43
C LEU A 337 -13.41 26.95 -43.28
N ALA A 338 -14.36 27.68 -42.71
CA ALA A 338 -14.62 29.09 -43.01
C ALA A 338 -15.07 29.80 -41.73
N GLY A 339 -14.50 30.97 -41.47
CA GLY A 339 -14.65 31.70 -40.21
C GLY A 339 -15.96 32.48 -40.06
N GLY A 340 -16.23 32.86 -38.81
CA GLY A 340 -17.13 33.98 -38.48
C GLY A 340 -18.19 33.69 -37.41
N MET A 341 -18.03 34.37 -36.28
CA MET A 341 -19.06 34.90 -35.36
C MET A 341 -19.91 33.97 -34.48
N MET A 342 -20.06 34.44 -33.23
CA MET A 342 -20.90 33.91 -32.15
C MET A 342 -22.38 33.78 -32.53
N GLN A 343 -23.02 32.72 -32.03
CA GLN A 343 -24.37 32.74 -31.46
C GLN A 343 -24.67 31.43 -30.71
N SER A 344 -25.14 31.51 -29.46
CA SER A 344 -25.95 30.45 -28.85
C SER A 344 -27.31 30.37 -29.54
N PRO A 345 -27.97 29.20 -29.52
CA PRO A 345 -29.15 29.10 -28.66
C PRO A 345 -29.42 27.74 -27.99
N VAL A 346 -29.96 27.86 -26.78
CA VAL A 346 -30.96 27.06 -26.03
C VAL A 346 -31.79 26.02 -26.85
N LEU A 347 -31.90 24.77 -26.37
CA LEU A 347 -33.13 24.14 -25.80
C LEU A 347 -32.93 22.65 -25.47
N ASN A 348 -33.41 22.28 -24.27
CA ASN A 348 -34.01 21.02 -23.82
C ASN A 348 -33.18 19.74 -23.70
N GLU A 349 -33.05 19.27 -22.45
CA GLU A 349 -33.48 17.90 -22.10
C GLU A 349 -33.77 17.80 -20.59
N GLU A 350 -35.07 17.74 -20.27
CA GLU A 350 -35.64 17.43 -18.97
C GLU A 350 -36.09 15.97 -19.05
N LYS A 351 -35.22 14.99 -18.71
CA LYS A 351 -35.65 13.61 -18.37
C LYS A 351 -34.54 12.70 -17.84
N GLU A 352 -33.91 13.00 -16.71
CA GLU A 352 -33.09 11.98 -16.02
C GLU A 352 -32.90 12.39 -14.55
N ASN A 353 -33.92 12.15 -13.71
CA ASN A 353 -33.80 12.48 -12.28
C ASN A 353 -34.62 11.60 -11.33
N ASN A 354 -34.98 10.39 -11.74
CA ASN A 354 -35.71 9.45 -10.87
C ASN A 354 -34.86 8.27 -10.36
N ASP A 355 -33.71 7.96 -10.97
CA ASP A 355 -32.91 6.80 -10.56
C ASP A 355 -31.83 7.17 -9.50
N GLN A 356 -31.50 8.46 -9.37
CA GLN A 356 -30.49 8.95 -8.41
C GLN A 356 -31.04 9.07 -6.97
N LEU A 357 -32.35 9.28 -6.81
CA LEU A 357 -33.00 9.42 -5.51
C LEU A 357 -33.30 8.06 -4.85
N ASP A 358 -33.49 7.01 -5.67
CA ASP A 358 -33.85 5.67 -5.20
C ASP A 358 -32.65 4.95 -4.53
N MET A 359 -31.42 5.20 -5.00
CA MET A 359 -30.21 4.65 -4.38
C MET A 359 -29.87 5.28 -3.01
N MET A 360 -30.13 6.58 -2.82
CA MET A 360 -29.95 7.21 -1.51
C MET A 360 -31.01 6.74 -0.50
N ALA A 361 -32.24 6.46 -0.95
CA ALA A 361 -33.30 5.93 -0.09
C ALA A 361 -33.04 4.48 0.35
N VAL A 362 -32.52 3.63 -0.55
CA VAL A 362 -32.15 2.25 -0.22
C VAL A 362 -30.97 2.21 0.77
N PHE A 363 -29.99 3.11 0.60
CA PHE A 363 -28.85 3.20 1.51
C PHE A 363 -29.22 3.79 2.87
N ALA A 364 -30.11 4.80 2.91
CA ALA A 364 -30.63 5.37 4.15
C ALA A 364 -31.47 4.37 4.95
N ASN A 365 -32.36 3.61 4.28
CA ASN A 365 -33.20 2.59 4.93
C ASN A 365 -32.37 1.43 5.51
N ALA A 366 -31.30 1.01 4.81
CA ALA A 366 -30.39 -0.04 5.30
C ALA A 366 -29.54 0.41 6.52
N MET A 367 -29.34 1.72 6.68
CA MET A 367 -28.63 2.30 7.81
C MET A 367 -29.54 2.51 9.03
N GLU A 368 -30.83 2.77 8.79
CA GLU A 368 -31.85 2.97 9.84
C GLU A 368 -32.36 1.65 10.43
N GLU A 369 -32.39 0.57 9.65
CA GLU A 369 -32.80 -0.78 10.11
C GLU A 369 -31.82 -1.43 11.10
N ASN A 370 -30.57 -0.95 11.17
CA ASN A 370 -29.54 -1.46 12.09
C ASN A 370 -29.41 -0.68 13.42
N LEU A 371 -30.22 0.36 13.64
CA LEU A 371 -30.18 1.19 14.85
C LEU A 371 -31.57 1.34 15.48
N GLY A 372 -32.18 0.22 15.86
CA GLY A 372 -33.43 0.24 16.61
C GLY A 372 -33.21 0.30 18.13
N VAL A 373 -33.20 1.49 18.73
CA VAL A 373 -33.72 1.74 20.11
C VAL A 373 -34.23 3.20 20.25
N ASP A 374 -35.52 3.31 20.59
CA ASP A 374 -36.35 4.39 21.12
C ASP A 374 -35.76 5.77 21.53
N SER A 375 -36.33 6.84 20.93
CA SER A 375 -36.97 8.05 21.52
C SER A 375 -36.22 8.87 22.61
N THR A 376 -36.15 10.21 22.65
CA THR A 376 -36.92 11.33 22.06
C THR A 376 -36.13 12.62 22.35
N ASP A 377 -35.77 13.42 21.34
CA ASP A 377 -35.91 14.88 21.45
C ASP A 377 -35.95 15.55 20.06
N SER A 378 -36.91 16.45 19.91
CA SER A 378 -37.32 17.06 18.66
C SER A 378 -36.32 18.12 18.21
N PHE A 379 -35.64 17.91 17.07
CA PHE A 379 -35.10 19.00 16.26
C PHE A 379 -35.39 18.74 14.78
N GLU A 380 -36.37 19.49 14.27
CA GLU A 380 -36.84 19.44 12.89
C GLU A 380 -35.75 19.99 11.93
N PRO A 381 -35.22 19.20 10.97
CA PRO A 381 -34.31 19.72 9.97
C PRO A 381 -35.08 20.45 8.86
N LYS A 382 -34.80 21.74 8.69
CA LYS A 382 -35.38 22.57 7.63
C LYS A 382 -34.79 22.15 6.26
N PRO A 383 -35.60 22.04 5.19
CA PRO A 383 -35.15 21.49 3.91
C PRO A 383 -34.10 22.38 3.22
N LEU A 384 -33.10 21.72 2.62
CA LEU A 384 -32.05 22.33 1.82
C LEU A 384 -32.63 23.09 0.63
N SER A 385 -32.40 24.39 0.60
CA SER A 385 -32.63 25.24 -0.57
C SER A 385 -31.29 25.84 -0.99
N SER A 386 -30.87 25.53 -2.22
CA SER A 386 -29.90 26.25 -3.06
C SER A 386 -28.62 26.77 -2.39
N GLY A 387 -27.61 25.91 -2.29
CA GLY A 387 -26.18 26.17 -2.62
C GLY A 387 -25.37 27.26 -1.92
N MET A 388 -25.96 28.19 -1.15
CA MET A 388 -25.25 29.25 -0.44
C MET A 388 -25.96 29.54 0.87
N SER A 389 -25.29 29.31 2.00
CA SER A 389 -25.75 29.74 3.33
C SER A 389 -25.01 31.01 3.74
N TYR A 390 -25.46 31.67 4.81
CA TYR A 390 -24.75 32.80 5.40
C TYR A 390 -24.00 32.34 6.65
N CYS A 391 -22.88 32.99 6.96
CA CYS A 391 -22.13 32.74 8.18
C CYS A 391 -23.06 32.89 9.40
N GLU A 392 -23.08 31.89 10.28
CA GLU A 392 -23.97 31.87 11.45
C GLU A 392 -23.44 32.67 12.65
N HIS A 393 -22.50 33.60 12.43
CA HIS A 393 -22.03 34.48 13.49
C HIS A 393 -22.94 35.72 13.59
N PRO A 394 -23.43 36.11 14.79
CA PRO A 394 -24.30 37.27 14.94
C PRO A 394 -23.68 38.54 14.35
N GLY A 395 -24.33 39.11 13.33
CA GLY A 395 -23.86 40.32 12.65
C GLY A 395 -22.94 40.09 11.46
N CYS A 396 -22.63 38.84 11.11
CA CYS A 396 -21.94 38.50 9.87
C CYS A 396 -22.94 38.23 8.74
N ASN A 397 -22.71 38.81 7.55
CA ASN A 397 -23.53 38.58 6.36
C ASN A 397 -22.71 38.03 5.18
N VAL A 398 -21.59 37.36 5.50
CA VAL A 398 -20.73 36.71 4.51
C VAL A 398 -21.39 35.41 4.07
N THR A 399 -21.45 35.15 2.77
CA THR A 399 -21.91 33.88 2.20
C THR A 399 -20.88 32.80 2.46
N VAL A 400 -21.32 31.65 2.94
CA VAL A 400 -20.52 30.46 3.19
C VAL A 400 -21.02 29.31 2.32
N SER A 401 -20.10 28.45 1.93
CA SER A 401 -20.31 27.26 1.12
C SER A 401 -20.17 26.00 1.98
N ASN A 402 -20.46 24.84 1.38
CA ASN A 402 -20.32 23.55 2.08
C ASN A 402 -18.87 23.18 2.42
N THR A 403 -17.88 23.88 1.86
CA THR A 403 -16.46 23.65 2.16
C THR A 403 -15.92 24.57 3.26
N ASP A 404 -16.74 25.48 3.78
CA ASP A 404 -16.34 26.37 4.88
C ASP A 404 -16.42 25.67 6.24
N PHE A 405 -15.75 26.26 7.25
CA PHE A 405 -15.62 25.68 8.58
C PHE A 405 -16.99 25.40 9.23
N ARG A 406 -17.17 24.15 9.69
CA ARG A 406 -18.37 23.70 10.40
C ARG A 406 -18.01 23.28 11.81
N CYS A 407 -18.61 23.93 12.80
CA CYS A 407 -18.33 23.61 14.21
C CYS A 407 -18.81 22.20 14.56
N PHE A 408 -17.94 21.39 15.17
CA PHE A 408 -18.27 20.00 15.52
C PHE A 408 -19.44 19.91 16.52
N LYS A 409 -19.49 20.82 17.50
CA LYS A 409 -20.48 20.81 18.58
C LYS A 409 -21.88 21.27 18.16
N CYS A 410 -22.01 22.43 17.51
CA CYS A 410 -23.31 22.99 17.12
C CYS A 410 -23.70 22.78 15.66
N ARG A 411 -22.82 22.19 14.83
CA ARG A 411 -23.01 21.92 13.39
C ARG A 411 -23.32 23.15 12.52
N ARG A 412 -23.11 24.37 13.04
CA ARG A 412 -23.24 25.64 12.33
C ARG A 412 -22.01 25.94 11.46
N THR A 413 -22.22 26.63 10.35
CA THR A 413 -21.15 26.99 9.40
C THR A 413 -20.71 28.45 9.59
N PHE A 414 -19.40 28.68 9.59
CA PHE A 414 -18.80 30.01 9.81
C PHE A 414 -17.81 30.35 8.69
N CYS A 415 -17.72 31.62 8.31
CA CYS A 415 -16.72 32.10 7.37
C CYS A 415 -15.32 32.09 7.98
N TYR A 416 -14.29 32.26 7.16
CA TYR A 416 -12.89 32.24 7.59
C TYR A 416 -12.59 33.18 8.77
N ASP A 417 -13.18 34.39 8.78
CA ASP A 417 -12.96 35.38 9.85
C ASP A 417 -13.61 35.01 11.20
N HIS A 418 -14.57 34.07 11.20
CA HIS A 418 -15.31 33.64 12.39
C HIS A 418 -15.12 32.15 12.69
N LYS A 419 -14.17 31.49 12.02
CA LYS A 419 -13.76 30.13 12.39
C LYS A 419 -13.15 30.18 13.78
N GLY A 420 -13.61 29.31 14.68
CA GLY A 420 -13.06 29.23 16.03
C GLY A 420 -11.74 28.47 16.06
N THR A 421 -11.49 27.73 17.13
CA THR A 421 -10.43 26.72 17.11
C THR A 421 -10.76 25.69 16.01
N SER A 422 -9.76 24.99 15.48
CA SER A 422 -9.90 24.07 14.33
C SER A 422 -11.00 23.00 14.46
N VAL A 423 -11.59 22.85 15.65
CA VAL A 423 -12.65 21.88 15.96
C VAL A 423 -13.96 22.53 16.44
N VAL A 424 -13.92 23.74 17.06
CA VAL A 424 -15.07 24.33 17.78
C VAL A 424 -15.20 25.84 17.53
N CYS A 425 -16.41 26.35 17.29
CA CYS A 425 -16.63 27.79 17.12
C CYS A 425 -16.44 28.57 18.44
N PRO A 426 -16.21 29.90 18.39
CA PRO A 426 -15.97 30.71 19.59
C PRO A 426 -17.11 30.68 20.61
N GLU A 427 -18.35 30.46 20.17
CA GLU A 427 -19.52 30.35 21.05
C GLU A 427 -19.61 28.99 21.78
N CYS A 428 -18.93 27.96 21.26
CA CYS A 428 -18.96 26.59 21.77
C CYS A 428 -17.67 26.19 22.50
N SER A 429 -16.64 27.03 22.43
CA SER A 429 -15.32 26.84 23.02
C SER A 429 -15.31 27.05 24.54
#